data_AF-A0AAN1A834-F1
#
_entry.id   AF-A0AAN1A834-F1
#
_cell.length_a   1.000
_cell.length_b   1.000
_cell.length_c   1.000
_cell.angle_alpha   90.00
_cell.angle_beta   90.00
_cell.angle_gamma   90.00
#
_symmetry.space_group_name_H-M   'P 1'
#
loop_
_entity.id
_entity.type
_entity.pdbx_description
1 polymer ?
#
loop_
_entity_poly.entity_id
_entity_poly.type
_entity_poly.pdbx_seq_one_letter_code
_entity_poly.pdbx_strand_id
1 'polypeptide(L)'
;MQTLKSRLETVVHCFENDFRGFKIRNSKTDAMKWLMRFNLPYSVREHEPGKYLLLNREYKPLGFMAQAGGHGAEYADYGDHLLAGAPGLLDSDIYFYNDGSTPWESAKNWTAYQKAVLQFLEKLPG
;
A
#
# COMPACT_ATOMS: atom_id res chain seq x y z
N MET A 1 -1.48 -6.11 18.51
CA MET A 1 -1.90 -5.02 17.59
C MET A 1 -0.74 -4.76 16.64
N GLN A 2 -0.98 -4.77 15.33
CA GLN A 2 0.07 -4.50 14.35
C GLN A 2 0.40 -3.00 14.32
N THR A 3 1.66 -2.64 14.13
CA THR A 3 2.07 -1.23 13.99
C THR A 3 2.15 -0.86 12.51
N LEU A 4 2.08 0.43 12.20
CA LEU A 4 2.28 0.92 10.83
C LEU A 4 3.63 0.45 10.28
N LYS A 5 4.67 0.52 11.12
CA LYS A 5 6.02 0.08 10.80
C LYS A 5 6.09 -1.41 10.49
N SER A 6 5.62 -2.27 11.38
CA SER A 6 5.72 -3.72 11.16
C SER A 6 4.88 -4.20 9.97
N ARG A 7 3.78 -3.52 9.68
CA ARG A 7 3.01 -3.78 8.44
C ARG A 7 3.80 -3.40 7.19
N LEU A 8 4.50 -2.27 7.19
CA LEU A 8 5.34 -1.86 6.06
C LEU A 8 6.60 -2.73 5.91
N GLU A 9 7.21 -3.16 7.01
CA GLU A 9 8.30 -4.16 6.99
C GLU A 9 7.84 -5.47 6.33
N THR A 10 6.61 -5.91 6.62
CA THR A 10 6.01 -7.07 5.94
C THR A 10 5.88 -6.84 4.43
N VAL A 11 5.45 -5.65 4.01
CA VAL A 11 5.35 -5.29 2.59
C VAL A 11 6.73 -5.31 1.92
N VAL A 12 7.74 -4.71 2.56
CA VAL A 12 9.11 -4.69 2.05
C VAL A 12 9.67 -6.11 1.94
N HIS A 13 9.41 -6.97 2.91
CA HIS A 13 9.78 -8.38 2.84
C HIS A 13 9.17 -9.07 1.61
N CYS A 14 7.89 -8.80 1.29
CA CYS A 14 7.25 -9.32 0.09
C CYS A 14 7.89 -8.81 -1.21
N PHE A 15 8.41 -7.58 -1.24
CA PHE A 15 9.14 -7.06 -2.41
C PHE A 15 10.33 -7.95 -2.82
N GLU A 16 11.04 -8.48 -1.84
CA GLU A 16 12.26 -9.26 -2.04
C GLU A 16 12.01 -10.75 -2.27
N ASN A 17 10.89 -11.28 -1.78
CA ASN A 17 10.61 -12.72 -1.78
C ASN A 17 9.51 -13.13 -2.77
N ASP A 18 8.45 -12.31 -2.89
CA ASP A 18 7.27 -12.66 -3.69
C ASP A 18 7.30 -12.00 -5.07
N PHE A 19 7.99 -10.84 -5.18
CA PHE A 19 8.05 -10.06 -6.43
C PHE A 19 9.41 -10.14 -7.15
N ARG A 20 10.38 -10.89 -6.61
CA ARG A 20 11.73 -10.99 -7.19
C ARG A 20 11.71 -11.79 -8.50
N GLY A 21 12.05 -11.12 -9.61
CA GLY A 21 12.08 -11.73 -10.94
C GLY A 21 10.79 -11.56 -11.76
N PHE A 22 9.85 -10.71 -11.31
CA PHE A 22 8.66 -10.37 -12.08
C PHE A 22 9.01 -9.68 -13.41
N LYS A 23 9.15 -10.47 -14.48
CA LYS A 23 9.02 -9.97 -15.85
C LYS A 23 7.52 -9.98 -16.17
N ILE A 24 6.88 -8.81 -16.15
CA ILE A 24 5.52 -8.63 -16.67
C ILE A 24 5.60 -8.86 -18.18
N ARG A 25 5.57 -10.13 -18.59
CA ARG A 25 5.49 -10.54 -19.99
C ARG A 25 4.01 -10.55 -20.35
N ASN A 26 3.71 -9.75 -21.37
CA ASN A 26 2.40 -9.42 -21.92
C ASN A 26 1.31 -10.51 -21.85
N SER A 27 0.08 -10.01 -21.67
CA SER A 27 -1.24 -10.59 -22.03
C SER A 27 -2.11 -11.35 -21.01
N LYS A 28 -1.77 -11.34 -19.71
CA LYS A 28 -2.76 -11.57 -18.60
C LYS A 28 -2.98 -10.30 -17.77
N THR A 29 -3.03 -9.17 -18.44
CA THR A 29 -2.75 -7.82 -17.93
C THR A 29 -3.70 -7.34 -16.83
N ASP A 30 -4.95 -7.77 -16.76
CA ASP A 30 -5.90 -7.17 -15.81
C ASP A 30 -5.89 -7.85 -14.45
N ALA A 31 -5.92 -9.18 -14.37
CA ALA A 31 -5.91 -9.88 -13.07
C ALA A 31 -4.65 -9.55 -12.24
N MET A 32 -3.49 -9.41 -12.89
CA MET A 32 -2.26 -9.03 -12.20
C MET A 32 -2.27 -7.55 -11.78
N LYS A 33 -2.76 -6.66 -12.64
CA LYS A 33 -2.99 -5.25 -12.25
C LYS A 33 -3.91 -5.18 -11.04
N TRP A 34 -5.00 -5.94 -11.05
CA TRP A 34 -5.96 -6.04 -9.96
C TRP A 34 -5.32 -6.55 -8.66
N LEU A 35 -4.52 -7.60 -8.73
CA LEU A 35 -3.78 -8.12 -7.58
C LEU A 35 -2.84 -7.04 -7.01
N MET A 36 -2.09 -6.35 -7.86
CA MET A 36 -1.18 -5.28 -7.44
C MET A 36 -1.90 -4.06 -6.88
N ARG A 37 -3.03 -3.65 -7.48
CA ARG A 37 -3.85 -2.53 -7.00
C ARG A 37 -4.32 -2.71 -5.57
N PHE A 38 -4.57 -3.95 -5.15
CA PHE A 38 -5.05 -4.28 -3.81
C PHE A 38 -3.96 -4.62 -2.80
N ASN A 39 -2.83 -5.17 -3.26
CA ASN A 39 -1.78 -5.66 -2.38
C ASN A 39 -0.58 -4.72 -2.25
N LEU A 40 -0.49 -3.68 -3.08
CA LEU A 40 0.55 -2.66 -2.94
C LEU A 40 0.01 -1.45 -2.16
N PRO A 41 0.69 -1.05 -1.07
CA PRO A 41 0.41 0.22 -0.40
C PRO A 41 0.39 1.37 -1.40
N TYR A 42 -0.74 2.05 -1.48
CA TYR A 42 -0.91 3.25 -2.27
C TYR A 42 -0.78 4.50 -1.39
N SER A 43 -1.40 4.48 -0.20
CA SER A 43 -1.41 5.62 0.70
C SER A 43 -1.37 5.23 2.18
N VAL A 44 -0.85 6.12 3.01
CA VAL A 44 -0.93 6.05 4.48
C VAL A 44 -1.69 7.27 4.96
N ARG A 45 -2.68 7.06 5.83
CA ARG A 45 -3.52 8.11 6.42
C ARG A 45 -3.63 7.93 7.92
N GLU A 46 -3.58 9.02 8.68
CA GLU A 46 -3.99 9.01 10.09
C GLU A 46 -5.53 9.03 10.16
N HIS A 47 -6.12 8.02 10.77
CA HIS A 47 -7.58 7.90 10.92
C HIS A 47 -8.06 8.54 12.23
N GLU A 48 -7.32 8.27 13.30
CA GLU A 48 -7.46 8.87 14.63
C GLU A 48 -6.05 9.10 15.17
N PRO A 49 -5.84 9.99 16.16
CA PRO A 49 -4.52 10.21 16.75
C PRO A 49 -3.80 8.91 17.11
N GLY A 50 -2.69 8.62 16.43
CA GLY A 50 -1.87 7.42 16.63
C GLY A 50 -2.41 6.14 16.01
N LYS A 51 -3.51 6.20 15.25
CA LYS A 51 -4.09 5.07 14.52
C LYS A 51 -4.11 5.37 13.03
N TYR A 52 -3.44 4.52 12.26
CA TYR A 52 -3.18 4.72 10.84
C TYR A 52 -3.87 3.65 10.01
N LEU A 53 -4.22 4.03 8.79
CA LEU A 53 -4.67 3.11 7.74
C LEU A 53 -3.60 3.03 6.66
N LEU A 54 -3.24 1.81 6.29
CA LEU A 54 -2.48 1.53 5.08
C LEU A 54 -3.46 1.13 3.99
N LEU A 55 -3.59 1.98 2.97
CA LEU A 55 -4.62 1.90 1.95
C LEU A 55 -4.06 1.42 0.62
N ASN A 56 -4.89 0.67 -0.11
CA ASN A 56 -4.64 0.25 -1.49
C ASN A 56 -5.11 1.30 -2.51
N ARG A 57 -4.97 1.04 -3.81
CA ARG A 57 -5.28 2.03 -4.87
C ARG A 57 -6.75 2.44 -4.92
N GLU A 58 -7.64 1.61 -4.39
CA GLU A 58 -9.08 1.85 -4.27
C GLU A 58 -9.46 2.56 -2.95
N TYR A 59 -8.49 3.06 -2.18
CA TYR A 59 -8.69 3.69 -0.87
C TYR A 59 -9.39 2.78 0.15
N LYS A 60 -9.19 1.47 0.00
CA LYS A 60 -9.63 0.42 0.93
C LYS A 60 -8.44 -0.08 1.74
N PRO A 61 -8.67 -0.71 2.91
CA PRO A 61 -7.58 -1.32 3.67
C PRO A 61 -6.72 -2.23 2.80
N LEU A 62 -5.40 -2.21 3.01
CA LEU A 62 -4.47 -3.00 2.20
C LEU A 62 -4.84 -4.49 2.22
N GLY A 63 -4.99 -5.08 1.03
CA GLY A 63 -5.43 -6.46 0.81
C GLY A 63 -6.95 -6.64 0.62
N PHE A 64 -7.76 -5.60 0.89
CA PHE A 64 -9.20 -5.66 0.65
C PHE A 64 -9.54 -5.53 -0.83
N MET A 65 -10.21 -6.53 -1.40
CA MET A 65 -10.49 -6.62 -2.83
C MET A 65 -11.89 -6.10 -3.19
N ALA A 66 -12.05 -4.77 -3.24
CA ALA A 66 -13.24 -4.13 -3.81
C ALA A 66 -12.90 -2.77 -4.40
N GLN A 67 -13.56 -2.40 -5.52
CA GLN A 67 -13.46 -1.06 -6.10
C GLN A 67 -14.18 -0.04 -5.25
N ALA A 68 -13.67 1.20 -5.23
CA ALA A 68 -14.41 2.31 -4.64
C ALA A 68 -15.75 2.49 -5.37
N GLY A 69 -16.87 2.41 -4.62
CA GLY A 69 -18.22 2.53 -5.18
C GLY A 69 -18.74 1.29 -5.92
N GLY A 70 -17.96 0.20 -5.98
CA GLY A 70 -18.43 -1.09 -6.48
C GLY A 70 -19.22 -1.88 -5.43
N HIS A 71 -19.91 -2.94 -5.87
CA HIS A 71 -20.57 -3.87 -4.96
C HIS A 71 -19.56 -4.46 -3.96
N GLY A 72 -19.83 -4.27 -2.68
CA GLY A 72 -19.02 -4.73 -1.57
C GLY A 72 -17.99 -3.72 -1.04
N ALA A 73 -17.93 -2.52 -1.62
CA ALA A 73 -17.18 -1.41 -1.04
C ALA A 73 -17.70 -1.00 0.34
N GLU A 74 -19.00 -1.21 0.58
CA GLU A 74 -19.71 -0.95 1.83
C GLU A 74 -19.33 -1.90 2.97
N TYR A 75 -18.74 -3.07 2.66
CA TYR A 75 -18.33 -4.06 3.68
C TYR A 75 -16.90 -3.86 4.20
N ALA A 76 -16.19 -2.84 3.73
CA ALA A 76 -14.87 -2.54 4.26
C ALA A 76 -15.01 -1.93 5.67
N ASP A 77 -14.74 -2.73 6.71
CA ASP A 77 -14.55 -2.22 8.06
C ASP A 77 -13.14 -1.63 8.16
N TYR A 78 -13.02 -0.34 8.47
CA TYR A 78 -11.72 0.30 8.62
C TYR A 78 -11.17 0.15 10.04
N GLY A 79 -12.02 -0.07 11.04
CA GLY A 79 -11.64 -0.18 12.45
C GLY A 79 -10.75 -1.38 12.72
N ASP A 80 -11.06 -2.51 12.08
CA ASP A 80 -10.28 -3.76 12.19
C ASP A 80 -8.92 -3.71 11.49
N HIS A 81 -8.67 -2.67 10.70
CA HIS A 81 -7.43 -2.48 9.94
C HIS A 81 -6.55 -1.34 10.46
N LEU A 82 -6.87 -0.80 11.64
CA LEU A 82 -6.10 0.26 12.28
C LEU A 82 -4.72 -0.25 12.73
N LEU A 83 -3.70 0.49 12.34
CA LEU A 83 -2.30 0.23 12.65
C LEU A 83 -1.80 1.25 13.68
N ALA A 84 -1.12 0.79 14.71
CA ALA A 84 -0.59 1.68 15.75
C ALA A 84 0.61 2.51 15.23
N GLY A 85 0.68 3.77 15.63
CA GLY A 85 1.81 4.68 15.39
C GLY A 85 1.85 5.83 16.39
N ALA A 86 2.80 6.75 16.23
CA ALA A 86 2.84 7.99 17.01
C ALA A 86 1.73 8.95 16.54
N PRO A 87 1.01 9.66 17.41
CA PRO A 87 0.04 10.68 16.99
C PRO A 87 0.69 11.80 16.19
N GLY A 88 0.05 12.25 15.10
CA GLY A 88 0.55 13.36 14.28
C GLY A 88 1.88 13.05 13.58
N LEU A 89 2.16 11.78 13.28
CA LEU A 89 3.33 11.35 12.53
C LEU A 89 3.34 11.92 11.11
N LEU A 90 2.15 12.21 10.57
CA LEU A 90 1.94 12.67 9.21
C LEU A 90 1.37 14.08 9.21
N ASP A 91 2.04 15.01 8.53
CA ASP A 91 1.48 16.35 8.26
C ASP A 91 0.32 16.29 7.23
N SER A 92 0.30 15.26 6.39
CA SER A 92 -0.73 14.98 5.39
C SER A 92 -0.67 13.53 4.92
N ASP A 93 -1.69 13.07 4.19
CA ASP A 93 -1.71 11.74 3.57
C ASP A 93 -0.44 11.51 2.72
N ILE A 94 0.22 10.38 2.95
CA ILE A 94 1.37 9.97 2.14
C ILE A 94 0.86 9.14 0.97
N TYR A 95 1.44 9.34 -0.21
CA TYR A 95 1.16 8.55 -1.40
C TYR A 95 2.45 7.99 -1.99
N PHE A 96 2.47 6.70 -2.28
CA PHE A 96 3.66 6.04 -2.83
C PHE A 96 3.72 6.08 -4.36
N TYR A 97 2.60 6.28 -5.05
CA TYR A 97 2.52 6.35 -6.52
C TYR A 97 1.26 7.09 -7.02
N ASN A 98 1.13 8.39 -6.72
CA ASN A 98 -0.03 9.21 -7.14
C ASN A 98 0.25 10.15 -8.33
N ASP A 99 1.39 10.00 -9.00
CA ASP A 99 1.83 10.84 -10.12
C ASP A 99 1.35 10.33 -11.50
N GLY A 100 0.42 9.38 -11.52
CA GLY A 100 -0.03 8.68 -12.72
C GLY A 100 0.88 7.54 -13.15
N SER A 101 2.05 7.36 -12.52
CA SER A 101 2.84 6.15 -12.69
C SER A 101 2.26 5.01 -11.86
N THR A 102 2.29 3.79 -12.39
CA THR A 102 1.93 2.60 -11.60
C THR A 102 3.08 1.60 -11.48
N PRO A 103 3.28 0.97 -10.31
CA PRO A 103 4.43 0.09 -10.07
C PRO A 103 4.52 -1.09 -11.05
N TRP A 104 3.39 -1.55 -11.57
CA TRP A 104 3.29 -2.69 -12.49
C TRP A 104 3.40 -2.33 -13.98
N GLU A 105 3.63 -1.06 -14.34
CA GLU A 105 3.77 -0.69 -15.76
C GLU A 105 5.20 -0.84 -16.28
N SER A 106 6.20 -0.69 -15.42
CA SER A 106 7.61 -0.85 -15.82
C SER A 106 8.50 -1.16 -14.63
N ALA A 107 9.66 -1.75 -14.91
CA ALA A 107 10.70 -1.96 -13.88
C ALA A 107 11.15 -0.63 -13.26
N LYS A 108 11.18 0.46 -14.04
CA LYS A 108 11.51 1.80 -13.55
C LYS A 108 10.49 2.27 -12.50
N ASN A 109 9.19 2.12 -12.78
CA ASN A 109 8.13 2.50 -11.84
C ASN A 109 8.16 1.63 -10.59
N TRP A 110 8.42 0.32 -10.75
CA TRP A 110 8.59 -0.59 -9.62
C TRP A 110 9.73 -0.16 -8.70
N THR A 111 10.91 0.15 -9.25
CA THR A 111 12.06 0.63 -8.46
C THR A 111 11.76 1.97 -7.77
N ALA A 112 11.10 2.90 -8.46
CA ALA A 112 10.70 4.19 -7.87
C ALA A 112 9.73 3.99 -6.69
N TYR A 113 8.74 3.10 -6.87
CA TYR A 113 7.79 2.72 -5.84
C TYR A 113 8.45 2.10 -4.61
N GLN A 114 9.31 1.09 -4.81
CA GLN A 114 10.07 0.46 -3.72
C GLN A 114 10.89 1.50 -2.95
N LYS A 115 11.55 2.41 -3.65
CA LYS A 115 12.33 3.50 -3.05
C LYS A 115 11.44 4.40 -2.19
N ALA A 116 10.26 4.78 -2.67
CA ALA A 116 9.33 5.63 -1.91
C ALA A 116 8.86 4.94 -0.61
N VAL A 117 8.54 3.65 -0.67
CA VAL A 117 8.12 2.86 0.50
C VAL A 117 9.25 2.73 1.52
N LEU A 118 10.46 2.39 1.07
CA LEU A 118 11.64 2.26 1.93
C LEU A 118 12.01 3.58 2.61
N GLN A 119 12.03 4.68 1.85
CA GLN A 119 12.31 6.02 2.41
C GLN A 119 11.28 6.47 3.44
N PHE A 120 10.02 6.05 3.30
CA PHE A 120 9.00 6.30 4.33
C PHE A 120 9.23 5.43 5.56
N LEU A 121 9.50 4.13 5.36
CA LEU A 121 9.77 3.19 6.45
C LEU A 121 10.95 3.64 7.33
N GLU A 122 12.03 4.14 6.73
CA GLU A 122 13.21 4.68 7.45
C GLU A 122 12.89 5.89 8.34
N LYS A 123 11.82 6.63 8.04
CA LYS A 123 11.40 7.81 8.84
C LYS A 123 10.51 7.41 10.02
N LEU A 124 10.00 6.18 10.06
CA LEU A 124 9.14 5.73 11.14
C LEU A 124 9.94 5.54 12.43
N PRO A 125 9.41 5.97 13.59
CA PRO A 125 10.08 5.78 14.86
C PRO A 125 10.31 4.29 15.18
N GLY A 126 11.32 4.05 16.02
CA GLY A 126 11.76 2.75 16.55
C GLY A 126 10.61 1.87 17.01
#